data_AF-A0A4Q4CKV4-F1
#
_entry.id   AF-A0A4Q4CKV4-F1
#
_cell.length_a   1.000
_cell.length_b   1.000
_cell.length_c   1.000
_cell.angle_alpha   90.00
_cell.angle_beta   90.00
_cell.angle_gamma   90.00
#
_symmetry.space_group_name_H-M   'P 1'
#
loop_
_entity.id
_entity.type
_entity.pdbx_description
1 polymer ?
#
loop_
_entity_poly.entity_id
_entity_poly.type
_entity_poly.pdbx_seq_one_letter_code
_entity_poly.pdbx_strand_id
1 'polypeptide(L)' 'SASLSLDSVIECWKTQLPGQKVGSRVVLECPSATAYGKQGSGEKIKGGDDLLFAIDILDAS' A
#
# COMPACT_ATOMS: atom_id res chain seq x y z
N SER A 1 -5.82 -13.70 -7.05
CA SER A 1 -5.24 -13.10 -5.83
C SER A 1 -3.73 -13.14 -5.94
N ALA A 2 -3.03 -12.22 -5.28
CA ALA A 2 -1.57 -12.24 -5.18
C ALA A 2 -1.19 -12.18 -3.70
N SER A 3 -0.18 -12.94 -3.30
CA SER A 3 0.39 -12.86 -1.96
C SER A 3 1.58 -11.91 -2.00
N LEU A 4 1.61 -10.96 -1.07
CA LEU A 4 2.66 -9.95 -0.96
C LEU A 4 3.36 -10.12 0.37
N SER A 5 4.69 -10.10 0.37
CA SER A 5 5.45 -9.94 1.62
C SER A 5 5.41 -8.49 2.04
N LEU A 6 5.20 -8.22 3.34
CA LEU A 6 5.29 -6.87 3.84
C LEU A 6 6.68 -6.27 3.57
N ASP A 7 7.75 -7.06 3.51
CA ASP A 7 9.10 -6.54 3.25
C ASP A 7 9.29 -5.93 1.85
N SER A 8 8.47 -6.34 0.87
CA SER A 8 8.60 -5.95 -0.54
C SER A 8 7.58 -4.90 -1.01
N VAL A 9 6.76 -4.37 -0.11
CA VAL A 9 5.78 -3.31 -0.43
C VAL A 9 6.23 -1.93 0.07
N ILE A 10 5.47 -0.89 -0.33
CA ILE A 10 5.69 0.48 0.13
C ILE A 10 5.50 0.61 1.64
N GLU A 11 6.14 1.61 2.26
CA GLU A 11 6.13 1.83 3.71
C GLU A 11 4.71 2.03 4.28
N CYS A 12 3.84 2.72 3.55
CA CYS A 12 2.44 2.89 3.93
C CYS A 12 1.74 1.53 4.19
N TRP A 13 1.96 0.56 3.31
CA TRP A 13 1.35 -0.76 3.44
C TRP A 13 2.01 -1.56 4.57
N LYS A 14 3.34 -1.48 4.68
CA LYS A 14 4.12 -2.09 5.78
C LYS A 14 3.59 -1.69 7.16
N THR A 15 3.20 -0.44 7.31
CA THR A 15 2.82 0.14 8.60
C THR A 15 1.32 0.07 8.89
N GLN A 16 0.45 0.16 7.86
CA GLN A 16 -1.00 0.27 8.06
C GLN A 16 -1.77 -1.05 7.89
N LEU A 17 -1.22 -2.04 7.17
CA LEU A 17 -1.86 -3.36 7.00
C LEU A 17 -1.73 -4.30 8.21
N PRO A 18 -0.63 -4.31 8.99
CA PRO A 18 -0.54 -5.17 10.17
C PRO A 18 -1.68 -4.92 11.15
N GLY A 19 -2.26 -6.01 11.68
CA GLY A 19 -3.35 -5.96 12.65
C GLY A 19 -4.74 -5.74 12.05
N GLN A 20 -4.85 -5.47 10.74
CA GLN A 20 -6.14 -5.43 10.07
C GLN A 20 -6.76 -6.83 9.98
N LYS A 21 -8.10 -6.89 9.98
CA LYS A 21 -8.84 -8.15 10.04
C LYS A 21 -8.87 -8.86 8.67
N VAL A 22 -8.51 -10.15 8.64
CA VAL A 22 -8.74 -11.00 7.45
C VAL A 22 -10.23 -11.06 7.11
N GLY A 23 -10.54 -10.93 5.82
CA GLY A 23 -11.89 -10.83 5.28
C GLY A 23 -12.45 -9.40 5.22
N SER A 24 -11.68 -8.38 5.61
CA SER A 24 -12.10 -6.97 5.54
C SER A 24 -11.58 -6.25 4.28
N ARG A 25 -12.19 -5.11 3.96
CA ARG A 25 -11.65 -4.11 3.04
C ARG A 25 -11.20 -2.90 3.85
N VAL A 26 -9.98 -2.43 3.62
CA VAL A 26 -9.43 -1.21 4.21
C VAL A 26 -9.17 -0.17 3.12
N VAL A 27 -9.35 1.11 3.48
CA VAL A 27 -8.94 2.24 2.64
C VAL A 27 -7.75 2.91 3.29
N LEU A 28 -6.63 2.98 2.57
CA LEU A 28 -5.40 3.59 3.06
C LEU A 28 -5.11 4.85 2.27
N GLU A 29 -4.85 5.94 2.98
CA GLU A 29 -4.21 7.13 2.44
C GLU A 29 -2.70 7.00 2.63
N CYS A 30 -1.97 7.05 1.52
CA CYS A 30 -0.53 6.85 1.46
C CYS A 30 0.11 8.10 0.86
N PRO A 31 0.58 9.04 1.71
CA PRO A 31 1.34 10.17 1.25
C PRO A 31 2.56 9.73 0.44
N SER A 32 2.98 10.53 -0.54
CA SER A 32 4.12 10.23 -1.41
C SER A 32 5.37 9.80 -0.64
N ALA A 33 5.64 10.42 0.51
CA ALA A 33 6.78 10.11 1.37
C ALA A 33 6.82 8.65 1.88
N THR A 34 5.67 8.00 2.05
CA THR A 34 5.55 6.59 2.46
C THR A 34 5.14 5.68 1.29
N ALA A 35 5.11 6.23 0.07
CA ALA A 35 4.81 5.55 -1.18
C ALA A 35 6.02 5.61 -2.14
N TYR A 36 5.90 6.33 -3.26
CA TYR A 36 6.93 6.38 -4.33
C TYR A 36 7.79 7.66 -4.31
N GLY A 37 7.63 8.49 -3.29
CA GLY A 37 8.41 9.69 -3.05
C GLY A 37 8.42 10.67 -4.22
N LYS A 38 9.50 11.45 -4.31
CA LYS A 38 9.69 12.44 -5.39
C LYS A 38 9.97 11.81 -6.76
N GLN A 39 10.30 10.51 -6.80
CA GLN A 39 10.62 9.82 -8.04
C GLN A 39 9.38 9.31 -8.77
N GLY A 40 8.33 8.94 -8.02
CA GLY A 40 7.16 8.30 -8.61
C GLY A 40 7.46 6.87 -9.07
N SER A 41 6.59 6.30 -9.91
CA SER A 41 6.73 4.95 -10.44
C SER A 41 6.06 4.80 -11.81
N GLY A 42 6.86 4.36 -12.79
CA GLY A 42 6.43 4.22 -14.17
C GLY A 42 5.90 5.55 -14.75
N GLU A 43 4.95 5.45 -15.67
CA GLU A 43 4.38 6.61 -16.35
C GLU A 43 3.19 7.24 -15.62
N LYS A 44 2.58 6.50 -14.68
CA LYS A 44 1.27 6.86 -14.10
C LYS A 44 1.38 7.51 -12.73
N ILE A 45 2.36 7.12 -11.93
CA ILE A 45 2.56 7.66 -10.58
C ILE A 45 3.68 8.67 -10.69
N LYS A 46 3.33 9.95 -10.64
CA LYS A 46 4.31 11.03 -10.73
C LYS A 46 4.98 11.23 -9.38
N GLY A 47 6.14 11.89 -9.42
CA GLY A 47 6.84 12.30 -8.22
C GLY A 47 5.96 13.20 -7.35
N GLY A 48 5.81 12.85 -6.08
CA GLY A 48 5.01 13.61 -5.11
C GLY A 48 3.53 13.29 -5.10
N ASP A 49 3.05 12.34 -5.90
CA ASP A 49 1.66 11.90 -5.85
C ASP A 49 1.36 11.16 -4.54
N ASP A 50 0.29 11.59 -3.85
CA ASP A 50 -0.33 10.84 -2.77
C ASP A 50 -1.30 9.80 -3.34
N LEU A 51 -1.37 8.63 -2.72
CA LEU A 51 -2.13 7.50 -3.22
C LEU A 51 -3.22 7.07 -2.24
N LEU A 52 -4.41 6.79 -2.78
CA LEU A 52 -5.52 6.18 -2.04
C LEU A 52 -5.70 4.74 -2.55
N PHE A 53 -5.62 3.78 -1.64
CA PHE A 53 -5.81 2.37 -1.94
C PHE A 53 -7.05 1.82 -1.25
N ALA A 54 -7.83 1.01 -1.97
CA ALA A 54 -8.82 0.12 -1.37
C ALA A 54 -8.28 -1.32 -1.47
N ILE A 55 -8.05 -1.97 -0.33
CA ILE A 55 -7.38 -3.26 -0.24
C ILE A 55 -8.31 -4.27 0.42
N ASP A 56 -8.58 -5.39 -0.28
CA ASP A 56 -9.22 -6.56 0.31
C ASP A 56 -8.18 -7.48 0.93
N ILE A 57 -8.34 -7.77 2.22
CA ILE A 57 -7.46 -8.70 2.94
C ILE A 57 -8.10 -10.08 2.89
N LEU A 58 -7.61 -10.93 2.01
CA LEU A 58 -8.19 -12.25 1.79
C LEU A 58 -7.60 -13.33 2.71
N ASP A 59 -6.33 -13.19 3.08
CA ASP A 59 -5.59 -14.15 3.90
C ASP A 59 -4.39 -13.47 4.58
N ALA A 60 -3.86 -14.10 5.65
CA ALA A 60 -2.62 -13.70 6.31
C ALA A 60 -1.87 -14.95 6.77
N SER A 61 -0.70 -15.20 6.15
CA SER A 61 0.10 -16.42 6.32
C SER A 61 1.58 -16.12 6.41
#